data_AF-A0A2A4SHM1-F1
#
_entry.id   AF-A0A2A4SHM1-F1
#
_cell.length_a   1.000
_cell.length_b   1.000
_cell.length_c   1.000
_cell.angle_alpha   90.00
_cell.angle_beta   90.00
_cell.angle_gamma   90.00
#
_symmetry.space_group_name_H-M   'P 1'
#
loop_
_entity.id
_entity.type
_entity.pdbx_description
1 polymer ?
#
loop_
_entity_poly.entity_id
_entity_poly.type
_entity_poly.pdbx_seq_one_letter_code
_entity_poly.pdbx_strand_id
1 'polypeptide(L)'
;MTKYNKKIIVFAALAVFLVSLILLLLVIGPEEIVNKIGVRNGYIIIFIVSLFGGFSAGGSISFITLLITFTAGGLNPVALGLISGTSLAIGDMVMFYAGSKGRELIRGKWDKKIDKVANVFNKKKWLKKLAPFLAYLYMGFAPLPNDVLLLFLAAIKFPAKKMNVIIILGDLTFALTLTLLVARGFIL
;
A
#
# COMPACT_ATOMS: atom_id res chain seq x y z
N MET A 1 37.24 8.94 0.21
CA MET A 1 35.94 9.47 0.69
C MET A 1 35.54 8.76 1.97
N THR A 2 35.49 9.46 3.09
CA THR A 2 35.02 8.93 4.37
C THR A 2 33.56 8.45 4.24
N LYS A 3 33.19 7.41 5.00
CA LYS A 3 31.85 6.77 4.97
C LYS A 3 30.69 7.77 5.16
N TYR A 4 30.97 8.94 5.75
CA TYR A 4 30.05 10.05 5.96
C TYR A 4 29.69 10.78 4.65
N ASN A 5 30.66 11.02 3.75
CA ASN A 5 30.44 11.72 2.48
C ASN A 5 29.57 10.91 1.53
N LYS A 6 29.66 9.57 1.55
CA LYS A 6 28.77 8.71 0.73
C LYS A 6 27.30 8.83 1.15
N LYS A 7 27.00 8.93 2.45
CA LYS A 7 25.62 9.08 2.94
C LYS A 7 25.02 10.42 2.53
N ILE A 8 25.81 11.50 2.60
CA ILE A 8 25.39 12.84 2.16
C ILE A 8 25.14 12.87 0.66
N ILE A 9 26.01 12.25 -0.15
CA ILE A 9 25.82 12.17 -1.60
C ILE A 9 24.55 11.39 -1.95
N VAL A 10 24.29 10.25 -1.28
CA VAL A 10 23.07 9.48 -1.49
C VAL A 10 21.83 10.28 -1.08
N PHE A 11 21.89 10.99 0.05
CA PHE A 11 20.80 11.85 0.51
C PHE A 11 20.53 13.01 -0.46
N ALA A 12 21.58 13.69 -0.93
CA ALA A 12 21.47 14.78 -1.91
C ALA A 12 20.94 14.27 -3.25
N ALA A 13 21.39 13.10 -3.72
CA ALA A 13 20.86 12.48 -4.93
C ALA A 13 19.38 12.14 -4.81
N LEU A 14 18.94 11.59 -3.66
CA LEU A 14 17.52 11.35 -3.38
C LEU A 14 16.71 12.64 -3.34
N ALA A 15 17.22 13.69 -2.69
CA ALA A 15 16.55 14.99 -2.62
C ALA A 15 16.42 15.63 -4.00
N VAL A 16 17.48 15.62 -4.81
CA VAL A 16 17.45 16.13 -6.20
C VAL A 16 16.50 15.31 -7.06
N PHE A 17 16.49 13.98 -6.91
CA PHE A 17 15.54 13.12 -7.61
C PHE A 17 14.10 13.48 -7.25
N LEU A 18 13.77 13.63 -5.97
CA LEU A 18 12.44 14.02 -5.51
C LEU A 18 12.03 15.41 -6.02
N VAL A 19 12.91 16.41 -5.93
CA VAL A 19 12.64 17.76 -6.44
C VAL A 19 12.44 17.74 -7.95
N SER A 20 13.27 17.01 -8.69
CA SER A 20 13.13 16.87 -10.14
C SER A 20 11.80 16.20 -10.53
N LEU A 21 11.35 15.22 -9.74
CA LEU A 21 10.10 14.53 -9.96
C LEU A 21 8.90 15.44 -9.69
N ILE A 22 8.98 16.27 -8.63
CA ILE A 22 7.97 17.31 -8.34
C ILE A 22 7.92 18.34 -9.46
N LEU A 23 9.06 18.87 -9.90
CA LEU A 23 9.11 19.87 -10.99
C LEU A 23 8.57 19.29 -12.31
N LEU A 24 8.88 18.04 -12.61
CA LEU A 24 8.37 17.36 -13.79
C LEU A 24 6.85 17.23 -13.75
N LEU A 25 6.27 16.91 -12.59
CA LEU A 25 4.81 16.84 -12.41
C LEU A 25 4.12 18.21 -12.43
N LEU A 26 4.84 19.31 -12.15
CA LEU A 26 4.29 20.67 -12.27
C LEU A 26 4.26 21.16 -13.71
N VAL A 27 5.17 20.69 -14.56
CA VAL A 27 5.29 21.12 -15.95
C VAL A 27 4.51 20.22 -16.91
N ILE A 28 4.40 18.92 -16.61
CA ILE A 28 3.73 17.93 -17.46
C ILE A 28 2.39 17.55 -16.84
N GLY A 29 1.30 17.92 -17.52
CA GLY A 29 -0.05 17.55 -17.10
C GLY A 29 -0.29 16.03 -17.12
N PRO A 30 -1.22 15.50 -16.31
CA PRO A 30 -1.55 14.07 -16.28
C PRO A 30 -1.92 13.47 -17.64
N GLU A 31 -2.61 14.25 -18.49
CA GLU A 31 -2.98 13.86 -19.85
C GLU A 31 -1.76 13.66 -20.75
N GLU A 32 -0.77 14.55 -20.69
CA GLU A 32 0.47 14.39 -21.45
C GLU A 32 1.27 13.17 -21.01
N ILE A 33 1.28 12.88 -19.70
CA ILE A 33 1.93 11.68 -19.15
C ILE A 33 1.28 10.43 -19.76
N VAL A 34 -0.05 10.36 -19.72
CA VAL A 34 -0.81 9.22 -20.28
C VAL A 34 -0.61 9.11 -21.79
N ASN A 35 -0.62 10.22 -22.52
CA ASN A 35 -0.43 10.22 -23.98
C ASN A 35 0.97 9.75 -24.38
N LYS A 36 2.01 10.11 -23.63
CA LYS A 36 3.40 9.67 -23.87
C LYS A 36 3.63 8.20 -23.49
N ILE A 37 3.06 7.76 -22.37
CA ILE A 37 3.19 6.37 -21.89
C ILE A 37 2.34 5.42 -22.73
N GLY A 38 1.13 5.86 -23.11
CA GLY A 38 0.11 5.07 -23.77
C GLY A 38 -0.77 4.29 -22.77
N VAL A 39 -2.05 4.12 -23.12
CA VAL A 39 -3.08 3.51 -22.26
C VAL A 39 -2.70 2.12 -21.76
N ARG A 40 -2.23 1.24 -22.67
CA ARG A 40 -1.84 -0.14 -22.32
C ARG A 40 -0.69 -0.17 -21.32
N ASN A 41 0.31 0.68 -21.51
CA ASN A 41 1.47 0.74 -20.63
C ASN A 41 1.10 1.35 -19.28
N GLY A 42 0.15 2.30 -19.23
CA GLY A 42 -0.41 2.83 -17.98
C GLY A 42 -0.97 1.73 -17.08
N TYR A 43 -1.76 0.80 -17.64
CA TYR A 43 -2.29 -0.35 -16.88
C TYR A 43 -1.22 -1.33 -16.40
N ILE A 44 -0.16 -1.55 -17.19
CA ILE A 44 0.96 -2.42 -16.78
C ILE A 44 1.79 -1.74 -15.68
N ILE A 45 2.09 -0.46 -15.83
CA ILE A 45 2.85 0.32 -14.86
C ILE A 45 2.11 0.36 -13.53
N ILE A 46 0.81 0.68 -13.53
CA ILE A 46 0.06 0.72 -12.27
C ILE A 46 0.04 -0.65 -11.62
N PHE A 47 -0.18 -1.73 -12.37
CA PHE A 47 -0.16 -3.10 -11.85
C PHE A 47 1.16 -3.43 -11.13
N ILE A 48 2.30 -3.14 -11.78
CA ILE A 48 3.63 -3.39 -11.20
C ILE A 48 3.83 -2.52 -9.97
N VAL A 49 3.50 -1.23 -10.05
CA VAL A 49 3.71 -0.30 -8.94
C VAL A 49 2.82 -0.65 -7.75
N SER A 50 1.54 -0.96 -7.93
CA SER A 50 0.65 -1.34 -6.83
C SER A 50 1.01 -2.70 -6.23
N LEU A 51 1.52 -3.65 -7.02
CA LEU A 51 2.04 -4.91 -6.51
C LEU A 51 3.16 -4.72 -5.46
N PHE A 52 4.00 -3.70 -5.65
CA PHE A 52 5.07 -3.37 -4.70
C PHE A 52 4.73 -2.21 -3.76
N GLY A 53 3.69 -1.43 -4.07
CA GLY A 53 3.25 -0.26 -3.32
C GLY A 53 2.72 -0.61 -1.93
N GLY A 54 2.25 -1.85 -1.76
CA GLY A 54 1.81 -2.43 -0.49
C GLY A 54 2.92 -2.94 0.43
N PHE A 55 4.21 -2.77 0.08
CA PHE A 55 5.33 -3.21 0.94
C PHE A 55 5.91 -2.11 1.83
N SER A 56 5.58 -0.84 1.56
CA SER A 56 6.19 0.30 2.25
C SER A 56 5.29 1.53 2.21
N ALA A 57 5.30 2.30 3.29
CA ALA A 57 4.73 3.65 3.35
C ALA A 57 5.14 4.56 2.18
N GLY A 58 6.40 4.47 1.72
CA GLY A 58 6.85 5.23 0.53
C GLY A 58 6.29 4.66 -0.78
N GLY A 59 6.09 3.34 -0.83
CA GLY A 59 5.41 2.65 -1.93
C GLY A 59 3.94 3.06 -2.03
N SER A 60 3.26 3.22 -0.90
CA SER A 60 1.84 3.61 -0.85
C SER A 60 1.64 5.02 -1.42
N ILE A 61 2.52 5.98 -1.08
CA ILE A 61 2.47 7.34 -1.65
C ILE A 61 2.67 7.29 -3.17
N SER A 62 3.71 6.59 -3.62
CA SER A 62 4.04 6.48 -5.05
C SER A 62 2.88 5.85 -5.85
N PHE A 63 2.26 4.81 -5.30
CA PHE A 63 1.08 4.16 -5.85
C PHE A 63 -0.11 5.11 -5.93
N ILE A 64 -0.47 5.79 -4.83
CA ILE A 64 -1.61 6.71 -4.78
C ILE A 64 -1.42 7.83 -5.80
N THR A 65 -0.23 8.44 -5.86
CA THR A 65 0.08 9.49 -6.84
C THR A 65 -0.11 9.00 -8.27
N LEU A 66 0.45 7.84 -8.63
CA LEU A 66 0.29 7.28 -9.98
C LEU A 66 -1.16 6.94 -10.31
N LEU A 67 -1.91 6.40 -9.34
CA LEU A 67 -3.32 6.06 -9.52
C LEU A 67 -4.15 7.32 -9.78
N ILE A 68 -3.88 8.41 -9.07
CA ILE A 68 -4.49 9.72 -9.30
C ILE A 68 -4.09 10.25 -10.68
N THR A 69 -2.80 10.27 -11.01
CA THR A 69 -2.29 10.78 -12.30
C THR A 69 -2.90 10.05 -13.48
N PHE A 70 -2.97 8.72 -13.46
CA PHE A 70 -3.54 7.96 -14.57
C PHE A 70 -5.05 8.15 -14.68
N THR A 71 -5.75 8.24 -13.55
CA THR A 71 -7.20 8.53 -13.56
C THR A 71 -7.46 9.92 -14.12
N ALA A 72 -6.74 10.93 -13.64
CA ALA A 72 -6.86 12.32 -14.10
C ALA A 72 -6.43 12.48 -15.56
N GLY A 73 -5.47 11.67 -16.03
CA GLY A 73 -5.05 11.63 -17.44
C GLY A 73 -6.02 10.86 -18.36
N GLY A 74 -7.18 10.43 -17.86
CA GLY A 74 -8.27 9.90 -18.68
C GLY A 74 -8.33 8.38 -18.85
N LEU A 75 -7.54 7.60 -18.10
CA LEU A 75 -7.71 6.14 -18.10
C LEU A 75 -9.04 5.74 -17.46
N ASN A 76 -9.62 4.62 -17.91
CA ASN A 76 -10.88 4.13 -17.35
C ASN A 76 -10.73 3.83 -15.84
N PRO A 77 -11.50 4.52 -14.97
CA PRO A 77 -11.31 4.46 -13.51
C PRO A 77 -11.67 3.11 -12.92
N VAL A 78 -12.65 2.40 -13.50
CA VAL A 78 -13.06 1.07 -13.04
C VAL A 78 -11.99 0.05 -13.37
N ALA A 79 -11.46 0.07 -14.61
CA ALA A 79 -10.37 -0.81 -15.00
C ALA A 79 -9.10 -0.55 -14.18
N LEU A 80 -8.76 0.73 -13.96
CA LEU A 80 -7.65 1.11 -13.07
C LEU A 80 -7.84 0.55 -11.67
N GLY A 81 -8.99 0.81 -11.04
CA GLY A 81 -9.25 0.38 -9.67
C GLY A 81 -9.24 -1.14 -9.51
N LEU A 82 -9.78 -1.90 -10.48
CA LEU A 82 -9.72 -3.36 -10.46
C LEU A 82 -8.30 -3.89 -10.63
N ILE A 83 -7.54 -3.36 -11.59
CA ILE A 83 -6.17 -3.81 -11.87
C ILE A 83 -5.26 -3.48 -10.68
N SER A 84 -5.31 -2.25 -10.20
CA SER A 84 -4.47 -1.79 -9.10
C SER A 84 -4.87 -2.41 -7.76
N GLY A 85 -6.17 -2.51 -7.48
CA GLY A 85 -6.65 -3.14 -6.25
C GLY A 85 -6.34 -4.64 -6.20
N THR A 86 -6.43 -5.35 -7.32
CA THR A 86 -6.06 -6.78 -7.38
C THR A 86 -4.56 -6.99 -7.17
N SER A 87 -3.72 -6.20 -7.83
CA SER A 87 -2.26 -6.30 -7.67
C SER A 87 -1.80 -5.85 -6.28
N LEU A 88 -2.40 -4.80 -5.72
CA LEU A 88 -2.16 -4.39 -4.34
C LEU A 88 -2.51 -5.52 -3.36
N ALA A 89 -3.68 -6.15 -3.53
CA ALA A 89 -4.09 -7.28 -2.71
C ALA A 89 -3.12 -8.47 -2.78
N ILE A 90 -2.55 -8.74 -3.96
CA ILE A 90 -1.51 -9.77 -4.10
C ILE A 90 -0.26 -9.38 -3.31
N GLY A 91 0.19 -8.13 -3.40
CA GLY A 91 1.34 -7.61 -2.65
C GLY A 91 1.14 -7.70 -1.14
N ASP A 92 -0.01 -7.22 -0.65
CA ASP A 92 -0.37 -7.22 0.77
C ASP A 92 -0.53 -8.63 1.34
N MET A 93 -1.05 -9.58 0.55
CA MET A 93 -1.05 -10.99 0.93
C MET A 93 0.37 -11.53 1.08
N VAL A 94 1.24 -11.29 0.11
CA VAL A 94 2.65 -11.72 0.18
C VAL A 94 3.30 -11.16 1.44
N MET A 95 3.07 -9.88 1.76
CA MET A 95 3.58 -9.24 2.96
C MET A 95 3.03 -9.88 4.24
N PHE A 96 1.71 -10.11 4.31
CA PHE A 96 1.08 -10.75 5.46
C PHE A 96 1.61 -12.17 5.70
N TYR A 97 1.79 -12.96 4.64
CA TYR A 97 2.33 -14.31 4.73
C TYR A 97 3.81 -14.30 5.14
N ALA A 98 4.61 -13.40 4.56
CA ALA A 98 6.00 -13.20 4.95
C ALA A 98 6.11 -12.80 6.42
N GLY A 99 5.28 -11.87 6.89
CA GLY A 99 5.22 -11.47 8.30
C GLY A 99 4.78 -12.61 9.22
N SER A 100 3.80 -13.42 8.79
CA SER A 100 3.31 -14.58 9.55
C SER A 100 4.39 -15.65 9.69
N LYS A 101 5.16 -15.90 8.64
CA LYS A 101 6.29 -16.82 8.68
C LYS A 101 7.47 -16.25 9.47
N GLY A 102 7.76 -14.96 9.31
CA GLY A 102 8.77 -14.26 10.12
C GLY A 102 8.46 -14.34 11.62
N ARG A 103 7.17 -14.29 12.00
CA ARG A 103 6.73 -14.45 13.40
C ARG A 103 7.12 -15.80 14.00
N GLU A 104 7.19 -16.88 13.22
CA GLU A 104 7.62 -18.21 13.68
C GLU A 104 9.12 -18.26 14.02
N LEU A 105 9.93 -17.35 13.47
CA LEU A 105 11.37 -17.27 13.70
C LEU A 105 11.76 -16.47 14.96
N ILE A 106 10.84 -15.66 15.50
CA ILE A 106 11.09 -14.83 16.69
C ILE A 106 11.15 -15.71 17.94
N ARG A 107 12.24 -15.60 18.72
CA ARG A 107 12.45 -16.33 19.98
C ARG A 107 12.79 -15.40 21.15
N GLY A 108 12.62 -15.89 22.38
CA GLY A 108 13.11 -15.23 23.59
C GLY A 108 12.19 -14.16 24.18
N LYS A 109 12.76 -13.04 24.66
CA LYS A 109 12.00 -11.99 25.37
C LYS A 109 10.94 -11.31 24.50
N TRP A 110 11.23 -11.12 23.21
CA TRP A 110 10.31 -10.50 22.26
C TRP A 110 9.12 -11.39 21.94
N ASP A 111 9.35 -12.69 21.77
CA ASP A 111 8.30 -13.69 21.58
C ASP A 111 7.26 -13.65 22.71
N LYS A 112 7.73 -13.64 23.97
CA LYS A 112 6.86 -13.52 25.15
C LYS A 112 6.06 -12.21 25.19
N LYS A 113 6.66 -11.08 24.78
CA LYS A 113 5.96 -9.79 24.73
C LYS A 113 4.84 -9.81 23.68
N ILE A 114 5.13 -10.30 22.48
CA ILE A 114 4.16 -10.39 21.38
C ILE A 114 3.04 -11.35 21.76
N ASP A 115 3.36 -12.51 22.36
CA ASP A 115 2.34 -13.46 22.82
C ASP A 115 1.48 -12.90 23.94
N LYS A 116 2.01 -12.06 24.83
CA LYS A 116 1.19 -11.38 25.84
C LYS A 116 0.14 -10.48 25.17
N VAL A 117 0.53 -9.73 24.14
CA VAL A 117 -0.39 -8.88 23.35
C VAL A 117 -1.41 -9.75 22.59
N ALA A 118 -0.95 -10.80 21.91
CA ALA A 118 -1.81 -11.74 21.19
C ALA A 118 -2.83 -12.42 22.12
N ASN A 119 -2.42 -12.76 23.35
CA ASN A 119 -3.30 -13.36 24.35
C ASN A 119 -4.35 -12.37 24.87
N VAL A 120 -4.00 -11.11 25.10
CA VAL A 120 -4.98 -10.06 25.47
C VAL A 120 -6.00 -9.88 24.35
N PHE A 121 -5.53 -9.83 23.11
CA PHE A 121 -6.39 -9.73 21.93
C PHE A 121 -7.32 -10.94 21.79
N ASN A 122 -6.81 -12.16 21.95
CA ASN A 122 -7.58 -13.39 21.83
C ASN A 122 -8.58 -13.61 22.98
N LYS A 123 -8.26 -13.18 24.22
CA LYS A 123 -9.17 -13.29 25.37
C LYS A 123 -10.39 -12.38 25.26
N LYS A 124 -10.26 -11.21 24.63
CA LYS A 124 -11.35 -10.25 24.47
C LYS A 124 -12.17 -10.58 23.22
N LYS A 125 -13.24 -11.37 23.38
CA LYS A 125 -14.14 -11.79 22.28
C LYS A 125 -14.64 -10.62 21.40
N TRP A 126 -14.91 -9.46 21.99
CA TRP A 126 -15.34 -8.26 21.27
C TRP A 126 -14.26 -7.72 20.32
N LEU A 127 -13.00 -7.64 20.76
CA LEU A 127 -11.86 -7.25 19.92
C LEU A 127 -11.66 -8.21 18.75
N LYS A 128 -11.78 -9.52 18.98
CA LYS A 128 -11.66 -10.52 17.91
C LYS A 128 -12.77 -10.40 16.85
N LYS A 129 -13.97 -9.95 17.23
CA LYS A 129 -15.08 -9.67 16.30
C LYS A 129 -14.93 -8.33 15.59
N LEU A 130 -14.42 -7.30 16.28
CA LEU A 130 -14.22 -5.97 15.70
C LEU A 130 -12.99 -5.89 14.80
N ALA A 131 -11.95 -6.68 15.05
CA ALA A 131 -10.70 -6.58 14.29
C ALA A 131 -10.85 -6.78 12.78
N PRO A 132 -11.61 -7.77 12.27
CA PRO A 132 -11.90 -7.85 10.84
C PRO A 132 -12.54 -6.59 10.27
N PHE A 133 -13.51 -6.03 11.01
CA PHE A 133 -14.26 -4.85 10.59
C PHE A 133 -13.38 -3.59 10.59
N LEU A 134 -12.60 -3.38 11.64
CA LEU A 134 -11.66 -2.27 11.75
C LEU A 134 -10.53 -2.39 10.72
N ALA A 135 -10.04 -3.60 10.46
CA ALA A 135 -9.01 -3.84 9.45
C ALA A 135 -9.54 -3.52 8.05
N TYR A 136 -10.75 -3.94 7.72
CA TYR A 136 -11.39 -3.56 6.45
C TYR A 136 -11.60 -2.06 6.34
N LEU A 137 -12.09 -1.40 7.39
CA LEU A 137 -12.31 0.04 7.39
C LEU A 137 -10.99 0.81 7.21
N TYR A 138 -9.92 0.34 7.85
CA TYR A 138 -8.58 0.89 7.69
C TYR A 138 -8.08 0.71 6.26
N MET A 139 -8.03 -0.52 5.74
CA MET A 139 -7.48 -0.80 4.41
C MET A 139 -8.32 -0.17 3.28
N GLY A 140 -9.64 -0.13 3.43
CA GLY A 140 -10.55 0.34 2.39
C GLY A 140 -10.70 1.86 2.30
N PHE A 141 -10.50 2.58 3.40
CA PHE A 141 -10.84 4.01 3.47
C PHE A 141 -9.75 4.90 4.03
N ALA A 142 -8.77 4.35 4.77
CA ALA A 142 -7.66 5.16 5.24
C ALA A 142 -6.59 5.25 4.13
N PRO A 143 -6.15 6.46 3.73
CA PRO A 143 -5.01 6.63 2.83
C PRO A 143 -3.69 6.43 3.60
N LEU A 144 -3.61 5.33 4.36
CA LEU A 144 -2.48 5.00 5.21
C LEU A 144 -1.82 3.70 4.75
N PRO A 145 -0.52 3.51 5.03
CA PRO A 145 0.18 2.29 4.65
C PRO A 145 -0.39 1.06 5.36
N ASN A 146 -0.80 0.05 4.57
CA ASN A 146 -1.34 -1.21 5.09
C ASN A 146 -0.29 -2.04 5.84
N ASP A 147 1.00 -1.85 5.56
CA ASP A 147 2.14 -2.55 6.17
C ASP A 147 2.03 -2.71 7.68
N VAL A 148 1.70 -1.60 8.36
CA VAL A 148 1.69 -1.53 9.82
C VAL A 148 0.61 -2.44 10.36
N LEU A 149 -0.58 -2.40 9.75
CA LEU A 149 -1.71 -3.24 10.13
C LEU A 149 -1.43 -4.70 9.79
N LEU A 150 -0.92 -4.99 8.59
CA LEU A 150 -0.63 -6.35 8.12
C LEU A 150 0.41 -7.03 9.01
N LEU A 151 1.53 -6.35 9.30
CA LEU A 151 2.58 -6.88 10.17
C LEU A 151 2.10 -7.04 11.61
N PHE A 152 1.28 -6.11 12.12
CA PHE A 152 0.69 -6.24 13.44
C PHE A 152 -0.22 -7.47 13.54
N LEU A 153 -1.14 -7.64 12.60
CA LEU A 153 -2.07 -8.78 12.57
C LEU A 153 -1.33 -10.11 12.34
N ALA A 154 -0.29 -10.11 11.51
CA ALA A 154 0.59 -11.26 11.33
C ALA A 154 1.32 -11.62 12.63
N ALA A 155 1.86 -10.63 13.35
CA ALA A 155 2.60 -10.83 14.60
C ALA A 155 1.72 -11.45 15.70
N ILE A 156 0.44 -11.10 15.77
CA ILE A 156 -0.52 -11.70 16.72
C ILE A 156 -1.15 -13.01 16.22
N LYS A 157 -0.65 -13.58 15.12
CA LYS A 157 -1.13 -14.82 14.50
C LYS A 157 -2.62 -14.76 14.12
N PHE A 158 -3.05 -13.64 13.53
CA PHE A 158 -4.40 -13.50 13.01
C PHE A 158 -4.67 -14.54 11.89
N PRO A 159 -5.87 -15.12 11.79
CA PRO A 159 -6.16 -16.18 10.82
C PRO A 159 -6.06 -15.69 9.37
N ALA A 160 -5.13 -16.29 8.61
CA ALA A 160 -4.85 -15.94 7.21
C ALA A 160 -6.10 -15.96 6.31
N LYS A 161 -6.98 -16.96 6.46
CA LYS A 161 -8.23 -17.03 5.66
C LYS A 161 -9.09 -15.77 5.80
N LYS A 162 -9.20 -15.23 7.02
CA LYS A 162 -9.96 -13.99 7.25
C LYS A 162 -9.22 -12.79 6.70
N MET A 163 -7.90 -12.78 6.86
CA MET A 163 -7.07 -11.69 6.35
C MET A 163 -7.13 -11.59 4.83
N ASN A 164 -7.05 -12.70 4.09
CA ASN A 164 -7.13 -12.68 2.63
C ASN A 164 -8.41 -12.02 2.12
N VAL A 165 -9.55 -12.31 2.75
CA VAL A 165 -10.83 -11.69 2.40
C VAL A 165 -10.80 -10.19 2.69
N ILE A 166 -10.26 -9.78 3.84
CA ILE A 166 -10.14 -8.38 4.22
C ILE A 166 -9.22 -7.62 3.25
N ILE A 167 -8.08 -8.21 2.88
CA ILE A 167 -7.11 -7.63 1.96
C ILE A 167 -7.78 -7.42 0.59
N ILE A 168 -8.36 -8.47 0.00
CA ILE A 168 -9.03 -8.36 -1.32
C ILE A 168 -10.11 -7.28 -1.29
N LEU A 169 -10.99 -7.32 -0.30
CA LEU A 169 -12.10 -6.38 -0.23
C LEU A 169 -11.61 -4.97 0.07
N GLY A 170 -10.67 -4.80 0.99
CA GLY A 170 -10.11 -3.53 1.39
C GLY A 170 -9.40 -2.85 0.22
N ASP A 171 -8.46 -3.53 -0.42
CA ASP A 171 -7.64 -2.94 -1.48
C ASP A 171 -8.44 -2.64 -2.75
N LEU A 172 -9.39 -3.51 -3.12
CA LEU A 172 -10.33 -3.21 -4.19
C LEU A 172 -11.22 -2.01 -3.84
N THR A 173 -11.74 -1.95 -2.61
CA THR A 173 -12.57 -0.83 -2.15
C THR A 173 -11.79 0.46 -2.18
N PHE A 174 -10.55 0.47 -1.66
CA PHE A 174 -9.68 1.64 -1.66
C PHE A 174 -9.39 2.11 -3.09
N ALA A 175 -8.90 1.20 -3.94
CA ALA A 175 -8.53 1.54 -5.30
C ALA A 175 -9.72 2.05 -6.13
N LEU A 176 -10.87 1.37 -6.07
CA LEU A 176 -12.08 1.79 -6.79
C LEU A 176 -12.63 3.11 -6.25
N THR A 177 -12.67 3.28 -4.92
CA THR A 177 -13.18 4.52 -4.33
C THR A 177 -12.30 5.69 -4.74
N LEU A 178 -10.98 5.53 -4.68
CA LEU A 178 -10.03 6.57 -5.06
C LEU A 178 -10.16 6.93 -6.54
N THR A 179 -10.16 5.95 -7.46
CA THR A 179 -10.26 6.24 -8.90
C THR A 179 -11.63 6.85 -9.26
N LEU A 180 -12.71 6.41 -8.64
CA LEU A 180 -14.04 6.97 -8.89
C LEU A 180 -14.19 8.40 -8.35
N LEU A 181 -13.58 8.71 -7.19
CA LEU A 181 -13.57 10.07 -6.64
C LEU A 181 -12.79 11.03 -7.54
N VAL A 182 -11.58 10.63 -7.95
CA VAL A 182 -10.72 11.42 -8.85
C VAL A 182 -11.43 11.65 -10.19
N ALA A 183 -12.05 10.62 -10.76
CA ALA A 183 -12.80 10.74 -12.02
C ALA A 183 -14.01 11.69 -11.94
N ARG A 184 -14.55 11.92 -10.73
CA ARG A 184 -15.64 12.88 -10.47
C ARG A 184 -15.14 14.29 -10.13
N GLY A 185 -13.82 14.52 -10.15
CA GLY A 185 -13.21 15.81 -9.81
C GLY A 185 -13.04 16.06 -8.31
N PHE A 186 -13.31 15.05 -7.46
CA PHE A 186 -12.98 15.13 -6.03
C PHE A 186 -11.52 14.72 -5.86
N ILE A 187 -10.64 15.70 -5.68
CA ILE A 187 -9.23 15.48 -5.30
C ILE A 187 -9.16 15.60 -3.77
N LEU A 188 -8.73 14.51 -3.12
CA LEU A 188 -8.45 14.45 -1.67
C LEU A 188 -7.17 15.20 -1.32
#